data_AF-A0A956JHN1-F1
#
_entry.id   AF-A0A956JHN1-F1
#
_cell.length_a   1.000
_cell.length_b   1.000
_cell.length_c   1.000
_cell.angle_alpha   90.00
_cell.angle_beta   90.00
_cell.angle_gamma   90.00
#
_symmetry.space_group_name_H-M   'P 1'
#
loop_
_entity.id
_entity.type
_entity.pdbx_description
1 polymer ?
#
loop_
_entity_poly.entity_id
_entity_poly.type
_entity_poly.pdbx_seq_one_letter_code
_entity_poly.pdbx_strand_id
1 'polypeptide(L)'
;MADDAHLALACTPGGQLYLDARPGAPGGGLLSRRRASALLDAFSAELGGGLVHLASAELERELPASLAFGRLLGQRYLEALCHQPDLETRRADLEIAAPTDALTELAEATPPMRGGEYVTCEVLEHAWHAIEAAVRRELALSSGTVADYLHDKSPLWRVVGRLCFHLAENRRDPAHPFAFMATYGREVTAGARVRHAPLKAALREFAADRDGLLRLLEPVHRAAQASDFVR
;
A
#
# COMPACT_ATOMS: atom_id res chain seq x y z
N MET A 1 30.50 8.05 -18.90
CA MET A 1 30.18 8.54 -17.54
C MET A 1 28.67 8.61 -17.45
N ALA A 2 28.06 7.79 -16.60
CA ALA A 2 26.60 7.76 -16.46
C ALA A 2 26.12 9.05 -15.80
N ASP A 3 25.13 9.69 -16.42
CA ASP A 3 24.53 10.95 -15.97
C ASP A 3 23.43 10.60 -14.95
N ASP A 4 23.81 10.41 -13.70
CA ASP A 4 22.88 10.15 -12.59
C ASP A 4 22.21 11.44 -12.14
N ALA A 5 20.94 11.36 -11.73
CA ALA A 5 20.19 12.52 -11.27
C ALA A 5 19.86 12.39 -9.78
N HIS A 6 19.99 13.50 -9.05
CA HIS A 6 19.64 13.58 -7.64
C HIS A 6 18.14 13.86 -7.50
N LEU A 7 17.41 13.01 -6.78
CA LEU A 7 16.00 13.23 -6.45
C LEU A 7 15.77 13.10 -4.94
N ALA A 8 14.88 13.94 -4.41
CA ALA A 8 14.37 13.89 -3.05
C ALA A 8 12.87 14.19 -3.03
N LEU A 9 12.13 13.65 -2.06
CA LEU A 9 10.85 14.24 -1.68
C LEU A 9 11.13 15.47 -0.80
N ALA A 10 10.31 16.51 -0.93
CA ALA A 10 10.40 17.73 -0.13
C ALA A 10 9.00 18.23 0.23
N CYS A 11 8.91 19.11 1.22
CA CYS A 11 7.68 19.80 1.59
C CYS A 11 7.87 21.32 1.49
N THR A 12 6.85 22.03 1.00
CA THR A 12 6.83 23.50 1.00
C THR A 12 6.39 24.03 2.37
N PRO A 13 6.70 25.29 2.72
CA PRO A 13 6.13 25.93 3.91
C PRO A 13 4.59 25.97 3.94
N GLY A 14 3.93 25.88 2.78
CA GLY A 14 2.47 25.79 2.66
C GLY A 14 1.90 24.38 2.82
N GLY A 15 2.71 23.39 3.22
CA GLY A 15 2.24 22.03 3.50
C GLY A 15 2.00 21.15 2.27
N GLN A 16 2.65 21.43 1.14
CA GLN A 16 2.56 20.61 -0.07
C GLN A 16 3.83 19.78 -0.27
N LEU A 17 3.67 18.47 -0.46
CA LEU A 17 4.75 17.57 -0.86
C LEU A 17 5.04 17.70 -2.36
N TYR A 18 6.31 17.63 -2.73
CA TYR A 18 6.76 17.68 -4.13
C TYR A 18 8.08 16.93 -4.32
N LEU A 19 8.39 16.62 -5.58
CA LEU A 19 9.67 16.02 -5.96
C LEU A 19 10.71 17.11 -6.23
N ASP A 20 11.81 17.11 -5.47
CA ASP A 20 12.93 18.04 -5.60
C ASP A 20 14.09 17.38 -6.36
N ALA A 21 14.44 17.94 -7.52
CA ALA A 21 15.54 17.48 -8.36
C ALA A 21 16.85 18.26 -8.19
N ARG A 22 16.93 19.15 -7.17
CA ARG A 22 18.15 19.91 -6.91
C ARG A 22 19.26 19.00 -6.36
N PRO A 23 20.50 19.14 -6.85
CA PRO A 23 21.64 18.43 -6.28
C PRO A 23 21.79 18.70 -4.78
N GLY A 24 22.09 17.65 -4.01
CA GLY A 24 22.37 17.77 -2.58
C GLY A 24 21.15 18.08 -1.70
N ALA A 25 19.93 17.92 -2.23
CA ALA A 25 18.71 18.03 -1.42
C ALA A 25 18.76 17.01 -0.25
N PRO A 26 18.52 17.44 1.01
CA PRO A 26 18.49 16.55 2.17
C PRO A 26 17.52 15.39 1.97
N GLY A 27 17.94 14.18 2.38
CA GLY A 27 17.14 12.97 2.23
C GLY A 27 17.01 12.46 0.78
N GLY A 28 17.62 13.15 -0.19
CA GLY A 28 17.72 12.70 -1.57
C GLY A 28 19.01 11.93 -1.86
N GLY A 29 19.10 11.39 -3.07
CA GLY A 29 20.28 10.66 -3.52
C GLY A 29 20.29 10.46 -5.03
N LEU A 30 21.42 9.96 -5.52
CA LEU A 30 21.61 9.68 -6.94
C LEU A 30 20.80 8.45 -7.37
N LEU A 31 20.06 8.61 -8.45
CA LEU A 31 19.35 7.56 -9.13
C LEU A 31 19.81 7.52 -10.59
N SER A 32 19.82 6.32 -11.17
CA SER A 32 20.08 6.17 -12.60
C SER A 32 19.11 7.04 -13.40
N ARG A 33 19.56 7.67 -14.49
CA ARG A 33 18.74 8.54 -15.35
C ARG A 33 17.36 7.98 -15.70
N ARG A 34 17.28 6.68 -16.02
CA ARG A 34 16.02 6.01 -16.36
C ARG A 34 15.03 6.04 -15.19
N ARG A 35 15.48 5.69 -13.98
CA ARG A 35 14.65 5.73 -12.76
C ARG A 35 14.25 7.16 -12.42
N ALA A 36 15.20 8.09 -12.50
CA ALA A 36 14.91 9.49 -12.25
C ALA A 36 13.88 10.07 -13.22
N SER A 37 13.99 9.75 -14.52
CA SER A 37 13.01 10.14 -15.54
C SER A 37 11.64 9.55 -15.22
N ALA A 38 11.55 8.25 -14.93
CA ALA A 38 10.26 7.61 -14.62
C ALA A 38 9.58 8.22 -13.38
N LEU A 39 10.36 8.58 -12.35
CA LEU A 39 9.85 9.29 -11.18
C LEU A 39 9.41 10.71 -11.51
N LEU A 40 10.22 11.47 -12.25
CA LEU A 40 9.84 12.82 -12.69
C LEU A 40 8.55 12.79 -13.52
N ASP A 41 8.43 11.83 -14.43
CA ASP A 41 7.23 11.64 -15.26
C ASP A 41 6.02 11.29 -14.38
N ALA A 42 6.17 10.39 -13.41
CA ALA A 42 5.09 9.99 -12.50
C ALA A 42 4.62 11.16 -11.59
N PHE A 43 5.52 12.05 -11.19
CA PHE A 43 5.20 13.23 -10.39
C PHE A 43 4.81 14.46 -11.23
N SER A 44 4.96 14.42 -12.56
CA SER A 44 4.80 15.60 -13.43
C SER A 44 3.36 16.11 -13.52
N ALA A 45 2.38 15.20 -13.51
CA ALA A 45 0.98 15.56 -13.55
C ALA A 45 0.44 15.91 -12.16
N GLU A 46 0.85 15.15 -11.15
CA GLU A 46 0.31 15.28 -9.79
C GLU A 46 1.11 14.48 -8.75
N LEU A 47 0.97 14.89 -7.49
CA LEU A 47 1.57 14.22 -6.33
C LEU A 47 1.10 12.77 -6.19
N GLY A 48 -0.20 12.51 -6.35
CA GLY A 48 -0.81 11.20 -6.13
C GLY A 48 -0.22 10.10 -7.01
N GLY A 49 -0.11 10.35 -8.32
CA GLY A 49 0.49 9.41 -9.28
C GLY A 49 1.95 9.07 -8.94
N GLY A 50 2.72 10.07 -8.50
CA GLY A 50 4.09 9.89 -8.03
C GLY A 50 4.19 8.98 -6.79
N LEU A 51 3.33 9.21 -5.79
CA LEU A 51 3.27 8.40 -4.58
C LEU A 51 2.80 6.96 -4.86
N VAL A 52 1.84 6.77 -5.78
CA VAL A 52 1.44 5.45 -6.28
C VAL A 52 2.62 4.76 -6.98
N HIS A 53 3.39 5.48 -7.80
CA HIS A 53 4.57 4.92 -8.48
C HIS A 53 5.63 4.45 -7.48
N LEU A 54 5.89 5.23 -6.44
CA LEU A 54 6.80 4.85 -5.36
C LEU A 54 6.37 3.56 -4.64
N ALA A 55 5.07 3.39 -4.40
CA ALA A 55 4.49 2.21 -3.78
C ALA A 55 4.23 1.04 -4.74
N SER A 56 4.63 1.14 -6.01
CA SER A 56 4.43 0.09 -7.02
C SER A 56 5.75 -0.27 -7.70
N ALA A 57 6.17 0.50 -8.70
CA ALA A 57 7.36 0.22 -9.50
C ALA A 57 8.67 0.26 -8.68
N GLU A 58 8.71 1.04 -7.61
CA GLU A 58 9.88 1.22 -6.74
C GLU A 58 9.79 0.43 -5.42
N LEU A 59 8.83 -0.50 -5.32
CA LEU A 59 8.52 -1.21 -4.08
C LEU A 59 9.70 -2.04 -3.54
N GLU A 60 10.41 -2.75 -4.43
CA GLU A 60 11.55 -3.60 -4.09
C GLU A 60 12.91 -2.89 -4.21
N ARG A 61 12.90 -1.61 -4.58
CA ARG A 61 14.11 -0.87 -4.92
C ARG A 61 14.64 -0.12 -3.70
N GLU A 62 15.96 0.01 -3.61
CA GLU A 62 16.55 0.95 -2.69
C GLU A 62 16.25 2.39 -3.14
N LEU A 63 15.80 3.20 -2.19
CA LEU A 63 15.41 4.59 -2.39
C LEU A 63 16.10 5.48 -1.35
N PRO A 64 16.46 6.72 -1.71
CA PRO A 64 16.79 7.76 -0.76
C PRO A 64 15.72 7.92 0.32
N ALA A 65 16.11 8.32 1.53
CA ALA A 65 15.23 8.33 2.71
C ALA A 65 13.91 9.09 2.49
N SER A 66 13.96 10.26 1.85
CA SER A 66 12.76 11.07 1.56
C SER A 66 11.80 10.39 0.57
N LEU A 67 12.33 9.67 -0.44
CA LEU A 67 11.52 8.89 -1.38
C LEU A 67 10.99 7.60 -0.74
N ALA A 68 11.77 6.97 0.13
CA ALA A 68 11.31 5.83 0.92
C ALA A 68 10.17 6.22 1.87
N PHE A 69 10.21 7.43 2.44
CA PHE A 69 9.12 8.00 3.23
C PHE A 69 7.84 8.20 2.40
N GLY A 70 7.95 8.78 1.20
CA GLY A 70 6.81 8.88 0.27
C GLY A 70 6.25 7.51 -0.13
N ARG A 71 7.13 6.51 -0.32
CA ARG A 71 6.72 5.12 -0.57
C ARG A 71 5.91 4.55 0.60
N LEU A 72 6.29 4.81 1.85
CA LEU A 72 5.53 4.32 3.02
C LEU A 72 4.11 4.88 3.02
N LEU A 73 3.91 6.18 2.72
CA LEU A 73 2.58 6.76 2.61
C LEU A 73 1.75 6.08 1.52
N GLY A 74 2.33 5.91 0.32
CA GLY A 74 1.67 5.22 -0.78
C GLY A 74 1.32 3.76 -0.46
N GLN A 75 2.21 3.04 0.25
CA GLN A 75 1.97 1.68 0.71
C GLN A 75 0.78 1.63 1.67
N ARG A 76 0.71 2.53 2.67
CA ARG A 76 -0.41 2.58 3.62
C ARG A 76 -1.74 2.80 2.92
N TYR A 77 -1.79 3.66 1.89
CA TYR A 77 -2.99 3.84 1.08
C TYR A 77 -3.37 2.56 0.32
N LEU A 78 -2.43 1.96 -0.41
CA LEU A 78 -2.69 0.75 -1.19
C LEU A 78 -3.05 -0.46 -0.30
N GLU A 79 -2.49 -0.54 0.90
CA GLU A 79 -2.89 -1.52 1.91
C GLU A 79 -4.33 -1.27 2.35
N ALA A 80 -4.70 -0.05 2.71
CA ALA A 80 -6.08 0.29 3.10
C ALA A 80 -7.07 0.02 1.96
N LEU A 81 -6.66 0.26 0.71
CA LEU A 81 -7.41 -0.07 -0.49
C LEU A 81 -7.64 -1.59 -0.60
N CYS A 82 -6.61 -2.42 -0.44
CA CYS A 82 -6.72 -3.88 -0.50
C CYS A 82 -7.68 -4.46 0.56
N HIS A 83 -7.90 -3.75 1.66
CA HIS A 83 -8.82 -4.16 2.74
C HIS A 83 -10.25 -3.65 2.54
N GLN A 84 -10.56 -2.94 1.46
CA GLN A 84 -11.93 -2.52 1.17
C GLN A 84 -12.76 -3.68 0.61
N PRO A 85 -14.01 -3.85 1.07
CA PRO A 85 -14.93 -4.81 0.49
C PRO A 85 -15.53 -4.24 -0.80
N ASP A 86 -15.95 -5.13 -1.69
CA ASP A 86 -16.72 -4.79 -2.89
C ASP A 86 -16.11 -3.65 -3.73
N LEU A 87 -14.78 -3.64 -3.83
CA LEU A 87 -14.02 -2.66 -4.58
C LEU A 87 -14.50 -2.48 -6.02
N GLU A 88 -14.91 -3.56 -6.68
CA GLU A 88 -15.40 -3.52 -8.06
C GLU A 88 -16.66 -2.65 -8.20
N THR A 89 -17.61 -2.77 -7.27
CA THR A 89 -18.84 -1.98 -7.32
C THR A 89 -18.63 -0.57 -6.80
N ARG A 90 -17.69 -0.38 -5.86
CA ARG A 90 -17.39 0.91 -5.22
C ARG A 90 -16.29 1.73 -5.91
N ARG A 91 -15.72 1.28 -7.03
CA ARG A 91 -14.58 1.95 -7.68
C ARG A 91 -14.83 3.41 -8.06
N ALA A 92 -16.07 3.79 -8.38
CA ALA A 92 -16.46 5.17 -8.71
C ALA A 92 -16.53 6.07 -7.47
N ASP A 93 -16.94 5.49 -6.34
CA ASP A 93 -17.18 6.15 -5.05
C ASP A 93 -16.14 5.74 -3.99
N LEU A 94 -14.90 5.46 -4.43
CA LEU A 94 -13.82 4.93 -3.59
C LEU A 94 -13.38 5.93 -2.51
N GLU A 95 -14.02 5.92 -1.36
CA GLU A 95 -13.67 6.78 -0.23
C GLU A 95 -13.03 5.95 0.88
N ILE A 96 -11.75 6.22 1.16
CA ILE A 96 -11.01 5.57 2.23
C ILE A 96 -10.58 6.63 3.24
N ALA A 97 -11.18 6.56 4.43
CA ALA A 97 -10.84 7.45 5.53
C ALA A 97 -9.33 7.40 5.82
N ALA A 98 -8.72 8.58 5.90
CA ALA A 98 -7.33 8.72 6.28
C ALA A 98 -7.15 8.28 7.74
N PRO A 99 -6.24 7.34 8.05
CA PRO A 99 -6.06 6.86 9.41
C PRO A 99 -5.24 7.88 10.22
N THR A 100 -5.91 8.84 10.89
CA THR A 100 -5.28 9.97 11.59
C THR A 100 -4.14 9.57 12.53
N ASP A 101 -4.33 8.53 13.34
CA ASP A 101 -3.28 8.06 14.28
C ASP A 101 -2.04 7.58 13.52
N ALA A 102 -2.23 6.77 12.48
CA ALA A 102 -1.14 6.24 11.67
C ALA A 102 -0.43 7.33 10.85
N LEU A 103 -1.16 8.36 10.40
CA LEU A 103 -0.56 9.51 9.72
C LEU A 103 0.21 10.41 10.70
N THR A 104 -0.26 10.53 11.94
CA THR A 104 0.46 11.24 13.00
C THR A 104 1.79 10.55 13.31
N GLU A 105 1.77 9.22 13.52
CA GLU A 105 2.98 8.42 13.70
C GLU A 105 3.94 8.55 12.50
N LEU A 106 3.40 8.57 11.28
CA LEU A 106 4.21 8.74 10.07
C LEU A 106 4.84 10.13 10.02
N ALA A 107 4.10 11.19 10.36
CA ALA A 107 4.65 12.56 10.41
C ALA A 107 5.81 12.67 11.41
N GLU A 108 5.71 12.02 12.58
CA GLU A 108 6.80 11.96 13.57
C GLU A 108 8.03 11.20 13.05
N ALA A 109 7.83 10.25 12.13
CA ALA A 109 8.90 9.47 11.49
C ALA A 109 9.50 10.16 10.24
N THR A 110 9.19 11.43 9.99
CA THR A 110 9.70 12.19 8.84
C THR A 110 11.24 12.19 8.83
N PRO A 111 11.89 11.71 7.75
CA PRO A 111 13.35 11.70 7.67
C PRO A 111 13.90 13.13 7.47
N PRO A 112 15.21 13.36 7.64
CA PRO A 112 15.83 14.61 7.23
C PRO A 112 15.56 14.88 5.75
N MET A 113 14.71 15.87 5.47
CA MET A 113 14.33 16.29 4.13
C MET A 113 14.08 17.79 4.11
N ARG A 114 14.14 18.40 2.92
CA ARG A 114 13.85 19.83 2.79
C ARG A 114 12.39 20.10 3.18
N GLY A 115 12.20 20.99 4.15
CA GLY A 115 10.88 21.35 4.65
C GLY A 115 10.24 20.24 5.50
N GLY A 116 11.02 19.27 5.98
CA GLY A 116 10.51 18.19 6.84
C GLY A 116 9.77 18.72 8.08
N GLU A 117 10.14 19.90 8.58
CA GLU A 117 9.47 20.58 9.69
C GLU A 117 8.02 20.98 9.41
N TYR A 118 7.61 21.04 8.13
CA TYR A 118 6.23 21.32 7.71
C TYR A 118 5.43 20.05 7.46
N VAL A 119 6.02 18.85 7.61
CA VAL A 119 5.29 17.59 7.44
C VAL A 119 4.50 17.33 8.71
N THR A 120 3.19 17.55 8.63
CA THR A 120 2.22 17.29 9.70
C THR A 120 1.24 16.20 9.29
N CYS A 121 0.39 15.77 10.23
CA CYS A 121 -0.70 14.83 9.94
C CYS A 121 -1.61 15.37 8.83
N GLU A 122 -1.95 16.67 8.86
CA GLU A 122 -2.79 17.33 7.85
C GLU A 122 -2.12 17.33 6.46
N VAL A 123 -0.79 17.51 6.39
CA VAL A 123 -0.06 17.43 5.11
C VAL A 123 -0.12 16.00 4.54
N LEU A 124 0.03 15.00 5.40
CA LEU A 124 -0.05 13.61 4.98
C LEU A 124 -1.48 13.19 4.61
N GLU A 125 -2.50 13.76 5.24
CA GLU A 125 -3.91 13.59 4.88
C GLU A 125 -4.22 14.19 3.50
N HIS A 126 -3.72 15.39 3.20
CA HIS A 126 -3.82 15.95 1.85
C HIS A 126 -3.14 15.05 0.80
N ALA A 127 -1.97 14.51 1.12
CA ALA A 127 -1.26 13.58 0.24
C ALA A 127 -2.00 12.24 0.10
N TRP A 128 -2.66 11.75 1.15
CA TRP A 128 -3.55 10.60 1.13
C TRP A 128 -4.70 10.79 0.13
N HIS A 129 -5.38 11.94 0.18
CA HIS A 129 -6.44 12.27 -0.78
C HIS A 129 -5.91 12.47 -2.20
N ALA A 130 -4.68 12.97 -2.36
CA ALA A 130 -4.04 13.03 -3.68
C ALA A 130 -3.81 11.63 -4.27
N ILE A 131 -3.38 10.66 -3.43
CA ILE A 131 -3.28 9.25 -3.84
C ILE A 131 -4.67 8.70 -4.22
N GLU A 132 -5.70 8.94 -3.40
CA GLU A 132 -7.07 8.49 -3.71
C GLU A 132 -7.56 9.01 -5.05
N ALA A 133 -7.36 10.30 -5.33
CA ALA A 133 -7.74 10.89 -6.61
C ALA A 133 -7.00 10.24 -7.78
N ALA A 134 -5.71 9.92 -7.62
CA ALA A 134 -4.90 9.22 -8.63
C ALA A 134 -5.43 7.82 -8.89
N VAL A 135 -5.66 7.05 -7.84
CA VAL A 135 -6.22 5.71 -7.96
C VAL A 135 -7.61 5.74 -8.62
N ARG A 136 -8.50 6.67 -8.22
CA ARG A 136 -9.83 6.82 -8.84
C ARG A 136 -9.73 7.13 -10.34
N ARG A 137 -8.83 8.03 -10.75
CA ARG A 137 -8.62 8.34 -12.17
C ARG A 137 -8.06 7.16 -12.95
N GLU A 138 -7.02 6.52 -12.43
CA GLU A 138 -6.41 5.37 -13.09
C GLU A 138 -7.39 4.20 -13.22
N LEU A 139 -8.20 3.96 -12.17
CA LEU A 139 -9.32 3.02 -12.25
C LEU A 139 -10.34 3.49 -13.29
N ALA A 140 -10.79 4.74 -13.31
CA ALA A 140 -11.76 5.20 -14.32
C ALA A 140 -11.27 5.00 -15.78
N LEU A 141 -9.96 5.03 -16.01
CA LEU A 141 -9.34 4.79 -17.31
C LEU A 141 -9.07 3.30 -17.60
N SER A 142 -9.09 2.43 -16.59
CA SER A 142 -8.80 1.01 -16.77
C SER A 142 -10.05 0.23 -17.20
N SER A 143 -9.89 -0.63 -18.22
CA SER A 143 -10.95 -1.53 -18.68
C SER A 143 -11.04 -2.83 -17.86
N GLY A 144 -10.11 -3.05 -16.92
CA GLY A 144 -10.02 -4.24 -16.08
C GLY A 144 -10.72 -4.09 -14.74
N THR A 145 -10.59 -5.14 -13.92
CA THR A 145 -11.04 -5.14 -12.52
C THR A 145 -10.09 -4.33 -11.65
N VAL A 146 -10.52 -3.92 -10.45
CA VAL A 146 -9.64 -3.35 -9.42
C VAL A 146 -8.55 -4.35 -9.03
N ALA A 147 -8.85 -5.64 -9.05
CA ALA A 147 -7.84 -6.69 -8.85
C ALA A 147 -6.75 -6.71 -9.94
N ASP A 148 -7.13 -6.52 -11.21
CA ASP A 148 -6.17 -6.42 -12.33
C ASP A 148 -5.33 -5.16 -12.18
N TYR A 149 -5.94 -4.03 -11.84
CA TYR A 149 -5.24 -2.78 -11.56
C TYR A 149 -4.18 -2.94 -10.45
N LEU A 150 -4.54 -3.55 -9.31
CA LEU A 150 -3.61 -3.79 -8.21
C LEU A 150 -2.48 -4.75 -8.64
N HIS A 151 -2.80 -5.76 -9.44
CA HIS A 151 -1.83 -6.70 -9.98
C HIS A 151 -0.82 -6.01 -10.90
N ASP A 152 -1.28 -5.14 -11.80
CA ASP A 152 -0.45 -4.37 -12.72
C ASP A 152 0.47 -3.39 -11.97
N LYS A 153 0.02 -2.85 -10.83
CA LYS A 153 0.86 -2.02 -9.95
C LYS A 153 1.93 -2.85 -9.24
N SER A 154 1.56 -3.96 -8.61
CA SER A 154 2.52 -4.95 -8.12
C SER A 154 1.78 -6.25 -7.77
N PRO A 155 2.34 -7.42 -8.15
CA PRO A 155 1.77 -8.70 -7.74
C PRO A 155 1.61 -8.87 -6.22
N LEU A 156 2.39 -8.14 -5.41
CA LEU A 156 2.30 -8.18 -3.94
C LEU A 156 0.96 -7.64 -3.43
N TRP A 157 0.40 -6.61 -4.07
CA TRP A 157 -0.88 -6.02 -3.69
C TRP A 157 -2.05 -6.98 -3.86
N ARG A 158 -1.91 -7.98 -4.73
CA ARG A 158 -2.91 -9.03 -4.87
C ARG A 158 -3.03 -9.90 -3.61
N VAL A 159 -1.98 -10.04 -2.81
CA VAL A 159 -1.98 -10.96 -1.65
C VAL A 159 -2.42 -10.26 -0.36
N VAL A 160 -2.20 -8.95 -0.26
CA VAL A 160 -2.64 -8.14 0.90
C VAL A 160 -4.16 -8.17 1.03
N GLY A 161 -4.66 -8.28 2.26
CA GLY A 161 -6.09 -8.37 2.58
C GLY A 161 -6.74 -9.72 2.24
N ARG A 162 -6.02 -10.67 1.62
CA ARG A 162 -6.57 -11.98 1.23
C ARG A 162 -6.32 -13.06 2.27
N LEU A 163 -7.33 -13.92 2.43
CA LEU A 163 -7.23 -15.17 3.18
C LEU A 163 -6.60 -16.27 2.32
N CYS A 164 -5.62 -16.97 2.89
CA CYS A 164 -5.00 -18.16 2.32
C CYS A 164 -5.27 -19.35 3.25
N PHE A 165 -5.87 -20.40 2.68
CA PHE A 165 -6.05 -21.69 3.34
C PHE A 165 -4.91 -22.64 2.93
N HIS A 166 -4.26 -23.21 3.94
CA HIS A 166 -3.19 -24.17 3.80
C HIS A 166 -3.69 -25.53 4.24
N LEU A 167 -3.35 -26.57 3.47
CA LEU A 167 -3.57 -27.95 3.86
C LEU A 167 -2.21 -28.57 4.19
N ALA A 168 -2.03 -29.00 5.43
CA ALA A 168 -0.79 -29.59 5.91
C ALA A 168 -0.99 -31.06 6.28
N GLU A 169 -0.04 -31.92 5.94
CA GLU A 169 -0.04 -33.32 6.36
C GLU A 169 0.11 -33.43 7.88
N ASN A 170 -0.80 -34.15 8.54
CA ASN A 170 -0.79 -34.41 9.97
C ASN A 170 -0.46 -35.88 10.24
N ARG A 171 0.83 -36.21 10.19
CA ARG A 171 1.35 -37.56 10.46
C ARG A 171 1.06 -38.09 11.86
N ARG A 172 0.56 -37.25 12.78
CA ARG A 172 0.29 -37.61 14.17
C ARG A 172 -1.11 -38.15 14.39
N ASP A 173 -2.04 -37.90 13.47
CA ASP A 173 -3.41 -38.40 13.54
C ASP A 173 -3.75 -39.15 12.25
N PRO A 174 -3.66 -40.49 12.24
CA PRO A 174 -4.02 -41.30 11.09
C PRO A 174 -5.50 -41.17 10.67
N ALA A 175 -6.40 -40.79 11.60
CA ALA A 175 -7.82 -40.58 11.29
C ALA A 175 -8.05 -39.21 10.62
N HIS A 176 -7.20 -38.22 10.90
CA HIS A 176 -7.21 -36.91 10.26
C HIS A 176 -5.81 -36.60 9.67
N PRO A 177 -5.45 -37.24 8.54
CA PRO A 177 -4.09 -37.16 7.98
C PRO A 177 -3.75 -35.79 7.41
N PHE A 178 -4.70 -34.85 7.40
CA PHE A 178 -4.48 -33.46 7.01
C PHE A 178 -5.11 -32.49 8.02
N ALA A 179 -4.48 -31.33 8.17
CA ALA A 179 -4.96 -30.22 8.98
C ALA A 179 -5.08 -28.96 8.12
N PHE A 180 -6.14 -28.20 8.33
CA PHE A 180 -6.32 -26.89 7.70
C PHE A 180 -5.75 -25.79 8.60
N MET A 181 -5.04 -24.85 7.98
CA MET A 181 -4.58 -23.61 8.61
C MET A 181 -4.96 -22.42 7.74
N ALA A 182 -5.51 -21.37 8.34
CA ALA A 182 -5.79 -20.12 7.65
C ALA A 182 -4.80 -19.03 8.05
N THR A 183 -4.29 -18.30 7.06
CA THR A 183 -3.48 -17.10 7.23
C THR A 183 -4.06 -15.98 6.38
N TYR A 184 -3.67 -14.73 6.63
CA TYR A 184 -4.00 -13.63 5.75
C TYR A 184 -2.77 -12.77 5.45
N GLY A 185 -2.73 -12.16 4.26
CA GLY A 185 -1.70 -11.18 3.91
C GLY A 185 -1.98 -9.86 4.62
N ARG A 186 -1.18 -9.53 5.63
CA ARG A 186 -1.45 -8.39 6.51
C ARG A 186 -0.98 -7.06 5.92
N GLU A 187 0.25 -7.03 5.42
CA GLU A 187 0.90 -5.80 4.92
C GLU A 187 2.09 -6.16 4.02
N VAL A 188 2.61 -5.16 3.30
CA VAL A 188 3.88 -5.25 2.58
C VAL A 188 5.00 -4.67 3.45
N THR A 189 6.00 -5.50 3.73
CA THR A 189 7.17 -5.10 4.50
C THR A 189 8.12 -4.19 3.70
N ALA A 190 9.03 -3.50 4.39
CA ALA A 190 10.07 -2.67 3.77
C ALA A 190 10.96 -3.42 2.76
N GLY A 191 11.07 -4.75 2.87
CA GLY A 191 11.79 -5.60 1.92
C GLY A 191 10.93 -6.13 0.77
N ALA A 192 9.78 -5.49 0.50
CA ALA A 192 8.81 -5.89 -0.53
C ALA A 192 8.40 -7.36 -0.44
N ARG A 193 8.06 -7.80 0.76
CA ARG A 193 7.46 -9.12 1.00
C ARG A 193 6.16 -8.95 1.75
N VAL A 194 5.18 -9.76 1.39
CA VAL A 194 3.89 -9.78 2.10
C VAL A 194 4.09 -10.53 3.41
N ARG A 195 3.79 -9.85 4.53
CA ARG A 195 3.81 -10.49 5.85
C ARG A 195 2.49 -11.22 6.06
N HIS A 196 2.56 -12.53 6.16
CA HIS A 196 1.40 -13.34 6.52
C HIS A 196 1.24 -13.43 8.03
N ALA A 197 0.01 -13.36 8.51
CA ALA A 197 -0.34 -13.61 9.91
C ALA A 197 -1.37 -14.75 10.01
N PRO A 198 -1.31 -15.60 11.05
CA PRO A 198 -2.36 -16.58 11.30
C PRO A 198 -3.72 -15.91 11.47
N LEU A 199 -4.80 -16.54 10.98
CA LEU A 199 -6.15 -15.97 11.12
C LEU A 199 -6.53 -15.68 12.58
N LYS A 200 -6.03 -16.49 13.52
CA LYS A 200 -6.18 -16.24 14.96
C LYS A 200 -5.62 -14.89 15.43
N ALA A 201 -4.57 -14.39 14.76
CA ALA A 201 -4.03 -13.06 15.04
C ALA A 201 -5.00 -11.96 14.62
N ALA A 202 -5.70 -12.12 13.48
CA ALA A 202 -6.73 -11.18 13.04
C ALA A 202 -7.83 -11.00 14.11
N LEU A 203 -8.26 -12.07 14.76
CA LEU A 203 -9.28 -11.99 15.82
C LEU A 203 -8.86 -11.09 17.00
N ARG A 204 -7.55 -10.96 17.25
CA ARG A 204 -7.02 -10.06 18.29
C ARG A 204 -6.83 -8.64 17.77
N GLU A 205 -6.31 -8.51 16.55
CA GLU A 205 -6.04 -7.21 15.93
C GLU A 205 -7.34 -6.45 15.63
N PHE A 206 -8.38 -7.15 15.20
CA PHE A 206 -9.70 -6.59 14.91
C PHE A 206 -10.68 -6.71 16.09
N ALA A 207 -10.19 -6.93 17.33
CA ALA A 207 -11.06 -7.10 18.50
C ALA A 207 -11.99 -5.89 18.75
N ALA A 208 -11.53 -4.69 18.40
CA ALA A 208 -12.31 -3.45 18.45
C ALA A 208 -12.88 -3.02 17.08
N ASP A 209 -12.50 -3.68 15.98
CA ASP A 209 -12.94 -3.37 14.61
C ASP A 209 -13.67 -4.59 14.02
N ARG A 210 -14.92 -4.77 14.48
CA ARG A 210 -15.79 -5.86 14.02
C ARG A 210 -16.00 -5.82 12.50
N ASP A 211 -16.10 -4.62 11.93
CA ASP A 211 -16.35 -4.46 10.49
C ASP A 211 -15.11 -4.83 9.67
N GLY A 212 -13.90 -4.50 10.13
CA GLY A 212 -12.64 -5.01 9.58
C GLY A 212 -12.55 -6.53 9.58
N LEU A 213 -12.92 -7.18 10.68
CA LEU A 213 -12.93 -8.64 10.74
C LEU A 213 -13.95 -9.26 9.78
N LEU A 214 -15.16 -8.67 9.67
CA LEU A 214 -16.16 -9.13 8.72
C LEU A 214 -15.69 -8.99 7.28
N ARG A 215 -15.09 -7.84 6.93
CA ARG A 215 -14.49 -7.63 5.60
C ARG A 215 -13.46 -8.69 5.24
N LEU A 216 -12.60 -9.07 6.19
CA LEU A 216 -11.61 -10.13 5.98
C LEU A 216 -12.27 -11.49 5.72
N LEU A 217 -13.35 -11.81 6.44
CA LEU A 217 -14.05 -13.11 6.37
C LEU A 217 -15.12 -13.19 5.28
N GLU A 218 -15.55 -12.06 4.71
CA GLU A 218 -16.61 -11.97 3.70
C GLU A 218 -16.43 -12.95 2.51
N PRO A 219 -15.22 -13.15 1.95
CA PRO A 219 -15.03 -14.13 0.88
C PRO A 219 -15.38 -15.56 1.30
N VAL A 220 -15.07 -15.93 2.55
CA VAL A 220 -15.38 -17.26 3.10
C VAL A 220 -16.88 -17.41 3.32
N HIS A 221 -17.52 -16.36 3.85
CA HIS A 221 -18.96 -16.35 4.04
C HIS A 221 -19.72 -16.55 2.71
N ARG A 222 -19.34 -15.81 1.66
CA ARG A 222 -19.93 -15.99 0.31
C ARG A 222 -19.66 -17.37 -0.26
N ALA A 223 -18.47 -17.93 -0.06
CA ALA A 223 -18.16 -19.29 -0.50
C ALA A 223 -19.03 -20.35 0.19
N ALA A 224 -19.27 -20.22 1.50
CA ALA A 224 -20.14 -21.11 2.27
C ALA A 224 -21.63 -21.01 1.87
N GLN A 225 -22.06 -19.87 1.32
CA GLN A 225 -23.41 -19.73 0.76
C GLN A 225 -23.55 -20.43 -0.60
N ALA A 226 -22.49 -20.45 -1.40
CA ALA A 226 -22.49 -21.02 -2.75
C ALA A 226 -22.07 -22.49 -2.82
N SER A 227 -21.47 -23.03 -1.75
CA SER A 227 -20.95 -24.40 -1.71
C SER A 227 -21.15 -25.06 -0.36
N ASP A 228 -21.85 -26.20 -0.35
CA ASP A 228 -22.04 -27.02 0.86
C ASP A 228 -20.73 -27.63 1.38
N PHE A 229 -19.67 -27.68 0.56
CA PHE A 229 -18.34 -28.16 1.00
C PHE A 229 -17.60 -27.20 1.92
N VAL A 230 -17.95 -25.91 1.90
CA VAL A 230 -17.30 -24.86 2.71
C VAL A 230 -18.10 -24.58 3.99
N ARG A 231 -19.27 -25.22 4.14
CA ARG A 231 -20.23 -25.00 5.22
C ARG A 231 -19.84 -25.75 6.50
#